data_AF-A0A2T5M1A9-F1
#
_entry.id   AF-A0A2T5M1A9-F1
#
_cell.length_a   1.000
_cell.length_b   1.000
_cell.length_c   1.000
_cell.angle_alpha   90.00
_cell.angle_beta   90.00
_cell.angle_gamma   90.00
#
_symmetry.space_group_name_H-M   'P 1'
#
loop_
_entity.id
_entity.type
_entity.pdbx_description
1 polymer ?
#
loop_
_entity_poly.entity_id
_entity_poly.type
_entity_poly.pdbx_seq_one_letter_code
_entity_poly.pdbx_strand_id
1 'polypeptide(L)' 'LVEEEKTPYYDPKRFYPARLGEIIDARYQLTTKLGYGTSSTVWLARDLYR' A
#
# COMPACT_ATOMS: atom_id res chain seq x y z
N LEU A 1 6.73 7.85 -9.94
CA LEU A 1 5.53 7.08 -10.27
C LEU A 1 5.77 5.63 -9.89
N VAL A 2 4.86 5.06 -9.12
CA VAL A 2 4.91 3.63 -8.76
C VAL A 2 4.54 2.82 -9.99
N GLU A 3 5.16 1.66 -10.23
CA GLU A 3 4.96 0.89 -11.47
C GLU A 3 3.48 0.53 -11.76
N GLU A 4 2.66 0.37 -10.71
CA GLU A 4 1.19 0.22 -10.80
C GLU A 4 0.49 1.37 -11.51
N GLU A 5 0.94 2.60 -11.25
CA GLU A 5 0.35 3.83 -11.77
C GLU A 5 0.59 3.99 -13.28
N LYS A 6 1.41 3.12 -13.88
CA LYS A 6 1.63 3.05 -15.33
C LYS A 6 0.58 2.20 -16.05
N THR A 7 -0.27 1.49 -15.31
CA THR A 7 -1.33 0.67 -15.93
C THR A 7 -2.49 1.56 -16.37
N PRO A 8 -3.06 1.35 -17.57
CA PRO A 8 -4.15 2.18 -18.10
C PRO A 8 -5.46 2.05 -17.30
N TYR A 9 -5.54 1.07 -16.41
CA TYR A 9 -6.69 0.82 -15.54
C TYR A 9 -6.49 1.34 -14.12
N TYR A 10 -5.33 1.92 -13.81
CA TYR A 10 -5.07 2.50 -12.50
C TYR A 10 -5.91 3.78 -12.32
N ASP A 11 -6.75 3.78 -11.29
CA ASP A 11 -7.48 4.95 -10.83
C ASP A 11 -7.19 5.13 -9.34
N PRO A 12 -6.41 6.15 -8.92
CA PRO A 12 -6.04 6.34 -7.53
C PRO A 12 -7.26 6.52 -6.60
N LYS A 13 -8.44 6.87 -7.13
CA LYS A 13 -9.69 6.95 -6.34
C LYS A 13 -10.24 5.58 -5.94
N ARG A 14 -9.79 4.50 -6.60
CA ARG A 14 -10.21 3.12 -6.31
C ARG A 14 -9.29 2.41 -5.31
N PHE A 15 -8.15 3.01 -4.99
CA PHE A 15 -7.16 2.44 -4.09
C PHE A 15 -7.09 3.25 -2.79
N TYR A 16 -6.77 2.55 -1.71
CA TYR A 16 -6.41 3.21 -0.47
C TYR A 16 -5.07 3.95 -0.66
N PRO A 17 -4.97 5.25 -0.34
CA PRO A 17 -3.77 6.05 -0.57
C PRO A 17 -2.69 5.77 0.49
N ALA A 18 -2.23 4.53 0.55
CA ALA A 18 -1.25 4.03 1.52
C ALA A 18 0.06 4.83 1.47
N ARG A 19 0.60 5.17 2.65
CA ARG A 19 1.88 5.89 2.78
C ARG A 19 2.90 5.10 3.58
N LEU A 20 4.17 5.24 3.23
CA LEU A 20 5.27 4.66 4.00
C LEU A 20 5.25 5.20 5.44
N GLY A 21 5.34 4.32 6.43
CA GLY A 21 5.30 4.66 7.85
C GLY A 21 3.90 4.91 8.41
N GLU A 22 2.85 4.88 7.59
CA GLU A 22 1.46 4.98 8.03
C GLU A 22 1.10 3.84 8.99
N ILE A 23 0.33 4.16 10.03
CA ILE A 23 -0.14 3.20 11.01
C ILE A 23 -1.62 2.91 10.74
N ILE A 24 -1.90 1.70 10.27
CA ILE A 24 -3.26 1.20 10.09
C ILE A 24 -3.72 0.54 11.38
N ASP A 25 -4.97 0.82 11.77
CA ASP A 25 -5.61 0.26 12.97
C ASP A 25 -4.81 0.47 14.26
N ALA A 26 -4.07 1.59 14.34
CA ALA A 26 -3.18 1.94 15.45
C ALA A 26 -2.11 0.87 15.80
N ARG A 27 -1.89 -0.13 14.93
CA ARG A 27 -1.07 -1.31 15.23
C ARG A 27 -0.09 -1.68 14.13
N TYR A 28 -0.49 -1.57 12.87
CA TYR A 28 0.30 -2.06 11.74
C TYR A 28 0.96 -0.89 11.02
N GLN A 29 2.28 -0.76 11.18
CA GLN A 29 3.05 0.26 10.49
C GLN A 29 3.47 -0.24 9.10
N LEU A 30 3.07 0.44 8.03
CA LEU A 30 3.49 0.13 6.67
C LEU A 30 4.99 0.40 6.50
N THR A 31 5.79 -0.63 6.18
CA THR A 31 7.26 -0.53 6.11
C THR A 31 7.81 -0.52 4.69
N THR A 32 7.19 -1.24 3.75
CA THR A 32 7.57 -1.18 2.34
C THR A 32 6.45 -1.72 1.45
N LYS A 33 6.40 -1.28 0.19
CA LYS A 33 5.50 -1.85 -0.82
C LYS A 33 6.15 -3.09 -1.40
N LEU A 34 5.49 -4.24 -1.30
CA LEU A 34 5.99 -5.51 -1.83
C LEU A 34 5.60 -5.72 -3.29
N GLY A 35 4.45 -5.18 -3.71
CA GLY A 35 4.00 -5.32 -5.08
C GLY A 35 2.61 -4.76 -5.31
N TYR A 36 2.08 -5.03 -6.50
CA TYR A 36 0.75 -4.65 -6.94
C TYR A 36 0.24 -5.65 -7.98
N GLY A 37 -1.07 -5.85 -8.01
CA GLY A 37 -1.80 -6.53 -9.08
C GLY A 37 -2.68 -5.56 -9.84
N THR A 38 -3.56 -6.08 -10.69
CA THR A 38 -4.49 -5.26 -11.50
C THR A 38 -5.40 -4.35 -10.67
N SER A 39 -5.75 -4.77 -9.46
CA SER A 39 -6.70 -4.08 -8.58
C SER A 39 -6.32 -4.16 -7.10
N SER A 40 -5.05 -4.42 -6.79
CA SER A 40 -4.60 -4.55 -5.40
C SER A 40 -3.15 -4.09 -5.22
N THR A 41 -2.82 -3.64 -4.02
CA THR A 41 -1.45 -3.35 -3.61
C THR A 41 -1.09 -4.20 -2.41
N VAL A 42 0.12 -4.75 -2.39
CA VAL A 42 0.62 -5.54 -1.27
C VAL A 42 1.70 -4.76 -0.54
N TRP A 43 1.53 -4.60 0.76
CA TRP A 43 2.48 -3.91 1.63
C TRP A 43 2.97 -4.84 2.73
N LEU A 44 4.26 -4.72 3.05
CA LEU A 44 4.80 -5.25 4.29
C LEU A 44 4.43 -4.29 5.40
N ALA A 45 3.96 -4.83 6.52
CA ALA A 45 3.70 -4.07 7.72
C ALA A 45 4.44 -4.68 8.92
N ARG A 46 4.90 -3.82 9.82
CA ARG A 46 5.40 -4.20 11.14
C ARG A 46 4.25 -4.13 12.14
N ASP A 47 4.06 -5.20 12.89
CA ASP A 47 3.19 -5.19 14.07
C ASP A 47 3.88 -4.44 15.21
N LEU A 48 3.25 -3.38 15.73
CA LEU A 48 3.80 -2.55 16.81
C LEU A 48 3.53 -3.12 18.20
N TYR A 49 2.66 -4.12 18.32
CA TYR A 49 2.30 -4.74 19.60
C TYR A 49 3.03 -6.06 19.85
N ARG A 50 4.07 -6.34 19.06
CA ARG A 50 4.88 -7.53 19.18
C ARG A 50 6.33 -7.21 19.49
#